data_AF-A0A6V6ZD05-F1
#
_entry.id   AF-A0A6V6ZD05-F1
#
_cell.length_a   1.000
_cell.length_b   1.000
_cell.length_c   1.000
_cell.angle_alpha   90.00
_cell.angle_beta   90.00
_cell.angle_gamma   90.00
#
_symmetry.space_group_name_H-M   'P 1'
#
loop_
_entity.id
_entity.type
_entity.pdbx_description
1 polymer ?
#
loop_
_entity_poly.entity_id
_entity_poly.type
_entity_poly.pdbx_seq_one_letter_code
_entity_poly.pdbx_strand_id
1 'polypeptide(L)'
;MAIPINIEREHIFQAILRIEREGIPPRRGAREWAVDYEGIIYPCKLLISWENLYVNGEELNLDPNNFNTYDAQEYLREKGFNVIQNN
;
A
#
# COMPACT_ATOMS: atom_id res chain seq x y z
N MET A 1 4.77 -12.35 8.30
CA MET A 1 5.84 -11.84 7.42
C MET A 1 5.86 -10.33 7.52
N ALA A 2 7.02 -9.77 7.84
CA ALA A 2 7.24 -8.32 7.82
C ALA A 2 7.26 -7.80 6.37
N ILE A 3 7.20 -6.47 6.21
CA ILE A 3 7.29 -5.83 4.89
C ILE A 3 8.72 -6.03 4.34
N PRO A 4 8.89 -6.56 3.11
CA PRO A 4 10.22 -6.77 2.52
C PRO A 4 10.96 -5.46 2.19
N ILE A 5 12.27 -5.45 2.40
CA ILE A 5 13.12 -4.26 2.18
C ILE A 5 13.57 -4.08 0.72
N ASN A 6 13.35 -5.06 -0.15
CA ASN A 6 13.76 -5.06 -1.57
C ASN A 6 12.80 -4.31 -2.49
N ILE A 7 11.76 -3.68 -1.94
CA ILE A 7 10.76 -2.92 -2.69
C ILE A 7 11.19 -1.44 -2.75
N GLU A 8 11.39 -0.93 -3.97
CA GLU A 8 11.61 0.49 -4.29
C GLU A 8 10.31 1.24 -4.60
N ARG A 9 10.39 2.58 -4.64
CA ARG A 9 9.23 3.48 -4.86
C ARG A 9 8.49 3.17 -6.16
N GLU A 10 9.22 2.76 -7.19
CA GLU A 10 8.76 2.42 -8.52
C GLU A 10 7.77 1.24 -8.52
N HIS A 11 7.95 0.29 -7.60
CA HIS A 11 7.05 -0.85 -7.47
C HIS A 11 5.70 -0.46 -6.85
N ILE A 12 5.69 0.57 -6.00
CA ILE A 12 4.46 1.10 -5.41
C ILE A 12 3.57 1.72 -6.50
N PHE A 13 4.18 2.32 -7.54
CA PHE A 13 3.43 2.79 -8.71
C PHE A 13 2.74 1.66 -9.49
N GLN A 14 3.28 0.44 -9.51
CA GLN A 14 2.59 -0.71 -10.11
C GLN A 14 1.29 -1.04 -9.35
N ALA A 15 1.31 -0.93 -8.02
CA ALA A 15 0.11 -1.09 -7.20
C ALA A 15 -0.92 0.02 -7.46
N ILE A 16 -0.48 1.28 -7.59
CA ILE A 16 -1.33 2.42 -7.95
C ILE A 16 -2.01 2.18 -9.30
N LEU A 17 -1.24 1.85 -10.35
CA LEU A 17 -1.77 1.57 -11.68
C LEU A 17 -2.78 0.42 -11.68
N ARG A 18 -2.55 -0.61 -10.85
CA ARG A 18 -3.50 -1.70 -10.67
C ARG A 18 -4.80 -1.21 -10.02
N ILE A 19 -4.72 -0.37 -8.99
CA ILE A 19 -5.91 0.21 -8.34
C ILE A 19 -6.70 1.08 -9.31
N GLU A 20 -6.02 1.87 -10.16
CA GLU A 20 -6.69 2.68 -11.17
C GLU A 20 -7.42 1.82 -12.21
N ARG A 21 -6.84 0.68 -12.60
CA ARG A 21 -7.42 -0.23 -13.59
C ARG A 21 -8.56 -1.10 -13.04
N GLU A 22 -8.36 -1.66 -11.85
CA GLU A 22 -9.23 -2.71 -11.27
C GLU A 22 -10.16 -2.18 -10.17
N GLY A 23 -9.88 -0.97 -9.67
CA GLY A 23 -10.52 -0.43 -8.48
C GLY A 23 -9.98 -1.05 -7.19
N ILE A 24 -10.51 -0.55 -6.08
CA ILE A 24 -10.22 -1.06 -4.74
C ILE A 24 -11.16 -2.24 -4.44
N PRO A 25 -10.65 -3.45 -4.11
CA PRO A 25 -11.50 -4.57 -3.75
C PRO A 25 -12.37 -4.27 -2.53
N PRO A 26 -13.59 -4.83 -2.45
CA PRO A 26 -14.45 -4.67 -1.28
C PRO A 26 -13.70 -5.01 0.02
N ARG A 27 -13.92 -4.20 1.07
CA ARG A 27 -13.29 -4.33 2.39
C ARG A 27 -11.77 -4.08 2.45
N ARG A 28 -11.10 -3.77 1.33
CA ARG A 28 -9.67 -3.39 1.29
C ARG A 28 -9.44 -1.88 1.10
N GLY A 29 -10.49 -1.07 1.26
CA GLY A 29 -10.40 0.39 1.23
C GLY A 29 -9.71 1.01 2.43
N ALA A 30 -9.30 2.27 2.27
CA ALA A 30 -8.74 3.07 3.35
C ALA A 30 -9.79 3.27 4.45
N ARG A 31 -9.35 3.19 5.71
CA ARG A 31 -10.19 3.50 6.87
C ARG A 31 -9.80 4.87 7.40
N GLU A 32 -8.73 4.90 8.19
CA GLU A 32 -8.24 6.12 8.84
C GLU A 32 -7.03 6.72 8.12
N TRP A 33 -6.23 5.90 7.43
CA TRP A 33 -4.98 6.35 6.80
C TRP A 33 -4.90 5.89 5.35
N ALA A 34 -4.38 6.78 4.51
CA ALA A 34 -4.24 6.56 3.09
C ALA A 34 -3.03 7.31 2.51
N VAL A 35 -2.63 6.94 1.31
CA VAL A 35 -1.73 7.75 0.47
C VAL A 35 -2.58 8.66 -0.40
N ASP A 36 -2.29 9.96 -0.37
CA ASP A 36 -2.74 10.91 -1.38
C ASP A 36 -1.68 10.98 -2.47
N TYR A 37 -2.07 10.57 -3.67
CA TYR A 37 -1.26 10.76 -4.86
C TYR A 37 -2.11 11.46 -5.93
N GLU A 38 -1.71 12.68 -6.29
CA GLU A 38 -2.39 13.52 -7.28
C GLU A 38 -3.88 13.78 -6.96
N GLY A 39 -4.24 13.84 -5.66
CA GLY A 39 -5.61 14.06 -5.21
C GLY A 39 -6.46 12.79 -5.18
N ILE A 40 -5.89 11.62 -5.47
CA ILE A 40 -6.54 10.32 -5.41
C ILE A 40 -6.07 9.58 -4.15
N ILE A 41 -7.01 8.92 -3.47
CA ILE A 41 -6.81 8.25 -2.18
C ILE A 41 -6.57 6.75 -2.37
N TYR A 42 -5.42 6.28 -1.89
CA TYR A 42 -5.00 4.88 -2.00
C TYR A 42 -4.84 4.22 -0.62
N PRO A 43 -5.40 3.02 -0.39
CA PRO A 43 -5.28 2.34 0.91
C PRO A 43 -3.84 1.86 1.17
N CYS A 44 -3.21 2.31 2.25
CA CYS A 44 -1.80 2.01 2.55
C CYS A 44 -1.50 0.50 2.53
N LYS A 45 -2.32 -0.30 3.22
CA LYS A 45 -2.11 -1.75 3.29
C LYS A 45 -2.30 -2.43 1.93
N LEU A 46 -3.19 -1.89 1.07
CA LEU A 46 -3.43 -2.47 -0.25
C LEU A 46 -2.24 -2.24 -1.19
N LEU A 47 -1.66 -1.03 -1.15
CA LEU A 47 -0.43 -0.72 -1.90
C LEU A 47 0.66 -1.76 -1.58
N ILE A 48 0.95 -1.96 -0.30
CA ILE A 48 1.97 -2.92 0.18
C ILE A 48 1.67 -4.36 -0.23
N SER A 49 0.41 -4.76 -0.17
CA SER A 49 0.02 -6.11 -0.58
C SER A 49 0.27 -6.34 -2.06
N TRP A 50 -0.06 -5.36 -2.90
CA TRP A 50 -0.01 -5.49 -4.35
C TRP A 50 1.36 -5.22 -4.94
N GLU A 51 2.14 -4.28 -4.41
CA GLU A 51 3.52 -4.07 -4.85
C GLU A 51 4.37 -5.33 -4.61
N ASN A 52 4.13 -6.05 -3.51
CA ASN A 52 4.82 -7.31 -3.22
C ASN A 52 4.58 -8.38 -4.29
N LEU A 53 3.40 -8.40 -4.93
CA LEU A 53 3.12 -9.32 -6.02
C LEU A 53 4.05 -9.08 -7.21
N TYR A 54 4.36 -7.82 -7.51
CA TYR A 54 5.23 -7.46 -8.64
C TYR A 54 6.70 -7.75 -8.36
N VAL A 55 7.15 -7.62 -7.10
CA VAL A 55 8.55 -7.84 -6.72
C VAL A 55 8.84 -9.29 -6.39
N ASN A 56 7.95 -9.95 -5.65
CA ASN A 56 8.18 -11.25 -5.04
C ASN A 56 7.24 -12.36 -5.58
N GLY A 57 6.32 -12.03 -6.50
CA GLY A 57 5.46 -13.01 -7.17
C GLY A 57 4.22 -13.44 -6.37
N GLU A 58 3.96 -12.86 -5.20
CA GLU A 58 2.77 -13.12 -4.38
C GLU A 58 2.27 -11.86 -3.64
N GLU A 59 0.96 -11.77 -3.36
CA GLU A 59 0.45 -10.66 -2.54
C GLU A 59 0.93 -10.77 -1.09
N LEU A 60 1.36 -9.67 -0.48
CA LEU A 60 1.70 -9.69 0.95
C LEU A 60 0.42 -9.88 1.78
N ASN A 61 0.41 -10.86 2.66
CA ASN A 61 -0.75 -11.19 3.49
C ASN A 61 -1.07 -10.06 4.48
N LEU A 62 -2.29 -9.52 4.38
CA LEU A 62 -2.81 -8.40 5.17
C LEU A 62 -3.12 -8.69 6.64
N ASP A 63 -2.85 -9.90 7.14
CA ASP A 63 -3.02 -10.25 8.55
C ASP A 63 -2.34 -9.20 9.45
N PRO A 64 -3.06 -8.61 10.43
CA PRO A 64 -2.47 -7.61 11.33
C PRO A 64 -1.29 -8.12 12.16
N ASN A 65 -1.12 -9.45 12.31
CA ASN A 65 0.05 -10.05 12.95
C ASN A 65 1.29 -10.06 12.05
N ASN A 66 1.13 -9.85 10.74
CA ASN A 66 2.23 -9.73 9.78
C ASN A 66 2.73 -8.29 9.71
N PHE A 67 1.81 -7.36 9.46
CA PHE A 67 2.05 -5.93 9.50
C PHE A 67 0.71 -5.18 9.70
N ASN A 68 0.77 -4.10 10.45
CA ASN A 68 -0.38 -3.27 10.76
C ASN A 68 -0.38 -1.99 9.89
N THR A 69 -1.34 -1.11 10.13
CA THR A 69 -1.46 0.14 9.37
C THR A 69 -0.30 1.10 9.66
N TYR A 70 0.23 1.16 10.88
CA TYR A 70 1.37 2.02 11.22
C TYR A 70 2.64 1.58 10.48
N ASP A 71 2.93 0.27 10.45
CA ASP A 71 4.05 -0.28 9.67
C ASP A 71 3.93 0.12 8.20
N ALA A 72 2.71 0.05 7.66
CA ALA A 72 2.45 0.44 6.27
C ALA A 72 2.65 1.94 6.02
N GLN A 73 2.21 2.79 6.95
CA GLN A 73 2.38 4.24 6.82
C GLN A 73 3.85 4.64 6.87
N GLU A 74 4.61 4.10 7.83
CA GLU A 74 6.03 4.38 7.99
C GLU A 74 6.79 3.99 6.72
N TYR A 75 6.57 2.75 6.26
CA TYR A 75 7.16 2.24 5.04
C TYR A 75 6.89 3.14 3.82
N LEU A 76 5.64 3.55 3.61
CA LEU A 76 5.27 4.41 2.48
C LEU A 76 5.87 5.82 2.60
N ARG A 77 5.97 6.38 3.81
CA ARG A 77 6.64 7.67 4.06
C ARG A 77 8.13 7.59 3.76
N GLU A 78 8.81 6.51 4.14
CA GLU A 78 10.22 6.29 3.81
C GLU A 78 10.46 6.20 2.30
N LYS A 79 9.48 5.70 1.55
CA LYS A 79 9.49 5.70 0.08
C LYS A 79 9.05 7.04 -0.53
N GLY A 80 8.78 8.05 0.30
CA GLY A 80 8.47 9.42 -0.08
C GLY A 80 7.01 9.67 -0.48
N PHE A 81 6.07 8.81 -0.07
CA PHE A 81 4.64 9.03 -0.32
C PHE A 81 4.01 9.93 0.73
N ASN A 82 3.05 10.74 0.30
CA ASN A 82 2.27 11.58 1.19
C ASN A 82 1.16 10.77 1.87
N VAL A 83 1.41 10.35 3.11
CA VAL A 83 0.45 9.58 3.91
C VAL A 83 -0.39 10.53 4.76
N ILE A 84 -1.70 10.54 4.52
CA ILE A 84 -2.68 11.40 5.18
C ILE A 84 -3.67 10.61 6.02
N GLN A 85 -4.27 11.30 7.00
CA GLN A 85 -5.39 10.79 7.77
C GLN A 85 -6.70 11.18 7.06
N ASN A 86 -7.57 10.21 6.78
CA ASN A 86 -8.93 10.48 6.33
C ASN A 86 -9.72 11.03 7.52
N ASN A 87 -10.19 12.27 7.41
CA ASN A 87 -11.13 12.89 8.35
C ASN A 87 -12.57 12.42 8.08
#